data_AF-A0A7W0RDP2-F1
#
_entry.id   AF-A0A7W0RDP2-F1
#
_cell.length_a   1.000
_cell.length_b   1.000
_cell.length_c   1.000
_cell.angle_alpha   90.00
_cell.angle_beta   90.00
_cell.angle_gamma   90.00
#
_symmetry.space_group_name_H-M   'P 1'
#
loop_
_entity.id
_entity.type
_entity.pdbx_description
1 polymer ?
#
loop_
_entity_poly.entity_id
_entity_poly.type
_entity_poly.pdbx_seq_one_letter_code
_entity_poly.pdbx_strand_id
1 'polypeptide(L)' 'MNKVRSAADSEAVAEFCHRHRLTSIGEVPFSDAVVDADRVGRPLLDTDGNGPAVAAVAGVLQSLGVPA' A
#
# COMPACT_ATOMS: atom_id res chain seq x y z
N MET A 1 0.64 9.92 1.03
CA MET A 1 0.07 8.56 1.17
C MET A 1 -1.07 8.44 0.17
N ASN A 2 -0.77 8.03 -1.07
CA ASN A 2 -1.81 7.84 -2.09
C ASN A 2 -2.23 6.38 -2.08
N LYS A 3 -3.46 6.10 -1.63
CA LYS A 3 -4.09 4.80 -1.87
C LYS A 3 -4.39 4.75 -3.36
N VAL A 4 -3.72 3.85 -4.07
CA VAL A 4 -3.98 3.60 -5.49
C VAL A 4 -5.36 2.95 -5.59
N ARG A 5 -6.33 3.68 -6.14
CA ARG A 5 -7.70 3.19 -6.37
C ARG A 5 -7.92 2.80 -7.82
N SER A 6 -7.05 3.25 -8.72
CA SER A 6 -7.16 3.07 -10.15
C SER A 6 -5.79 3.09 -10.83
N ALA A 7 -5.74 2.62 -12.08
CA ALA A 7 -4.54 2.74 -12.92
C ALA A 7 -4.09 4.20 -13.10
N ALA A 8 -5.05 5.13 -13.18
CA ALA A 8 -4.75 6.56 -13.28
C ALA A 8 -4.03 7.09 -12.03
N ASP A 9 -4.32 6.56 -10.84
CA ASP A 9 -3.59 6.92 -9.62
C ASP A 9 -2.14 6.43 -9.66
N SER A 10 -1.92 5.18 -10.12
CA SER A 10 -0.56 4.64 -10.29
C SER A 10 0.23 5.45 -11.31
N GLU A 11 -0.37 5.79 -12.45
CA GLU A 11 0.27 6.62 -13.49
C GLU A 11 0.66 8.00 -12.95
N ALA A 12 -0.26 8.67 -12.24
CA ALA A 12 0.01 9.98 -11.65
C ALA A 12 1.13 9.94 -10.59
N VAL A 13 1.17 8.89 -9.76
CA VAL A 13 2.24 8.69 -8.78
C VAL A 13 3.58 8.41 -9.47
N ALA A 14 3.59 7.56 -10.50
CA ALA A 14 4.78 7.25 -11.28
C ALA A 14 5.34 8.50 -11.97
N GLU A 15 4.49 9.33 -12.58
CA GLU A 15 4.87 10.59 -13.21
C GLU A 15 5.46 11.57 -12.18
N PHE A 16 4.83 11.70 -11.01
CA PHE A 16 5.34 12.54 -9.92
C PHE A 16 6.72 12.07 -9.46
N CYS A 17 6.89 10.77 -9.21
CA CYS A 17 8.18 10.19 -8.83
C CYS A 17 9.25 10.47 -9.87
N HIS A 18 8.95 10.26 -11.16
CA HIS A 18 9.87 10.55 -12.25
C HIS A 18 10.29 12.03 -12.28
N ARG A 19 9.32 12.95 -12.24
CA ARG A 19 9.55 14.40 -12.29
C ARG A 19 10.43 14.90 -11.14
N HIS A 20 10.26 14.31 -9.96
CA HIS A 20 10.97 14.72 -8.74
C HIS A 20 12.19 13.84 -8.42
N ARG A 21 12.58 12.92 -9.30
CA ARG A 21 13.69 11.97 -9.10
C ARG A 21 13.56 11.17 -7.80
N LEU A 22 12.33 10.79 -7.48
CA LEU A 22 12.02 9.91 -6.35
C LEU A 22 11.89 8.47 -6.87
N THR A 23 12.38 7.52 -6.09
CA THR A 23 12.17 6.09 -6.36
C THR A 23 10.92 5.61 -5.64
N SER A 24 9.94 5.09 -6.39
CA SER A 24 8.83 4.35 -5.79
C SER A 24 9.32 2.97 -5.35
N ILE A 25 9.09 2.62 -4.09
CA ILE A 25 9.50 1.34 -3.49
C ILE A 25 8.35 0.32 -3.41
N GLY A 26 7.16 0.69 -3.88
CA GLY A 26 6.00 -0.17 -3.96
C GLY A 26 4.69 0.59 -3.89
N GLU A 27 3.60 -0.12 -4.19
CA GLU A 27 2.24 0.41 -4.22
C GLU A 27 1.34 -0.43 -3.33
N VAL A 28 0.49 0.22 -2.53
CA VAL A 28 -0.50 -0.46 -1.70
C VAL A 28 -1.88 -0.18 -2.28
N PRO A 29 -2.62 -1.21 -2.73
CA PRO A 29 -3.94 -1.02 -3.30
C PRO A 29 -4.91 -0.48 -2.24
N PHE A 30 -5.93 0.24 -2.70
CA PHE A 30 -7.09 0.51 -1.86
C PHE A 30 -7.76 -0.82 -1.46
N SER A 31 -8.25 -0.89 -0.21
CA SER A 31 -8.92 -2.06 0.34
C SER A 31 -9.98 -1.63 1.33
N ASP A 32 -11.22 -2.09 1.14
CA ASP A 32 -12.31 -1.86 2.08
C ASP A 32 -12.05 -2.54 3.43
N ALA A 33 -11.32 -3.66 3.44
CA ALA A 33 -10.93 -4.33 4.69
C ALA A 33 -10.07 -3.42 5.58
N VAL A 34 -9.21 -2.58 4.99
CA VAL A 34 -8.46 -1.55 5.74
C VAL A 34 -9.41 -0.55 6.39
N VAL A 35 -10.42 -0.08 5.64
CA VAL A 35 -11.40 0.90 6.10
C VAL A 35 -12.27 0.30 7.22
N ASP A 36 -12.72 -0.94 7.06
CA ASP A 36 -13.52 -1.63 8.05
C ASP A 36 -12.75 -1.91 9.34
N ALA A 37 -11.49 -2.36 9.23
CA ALA A 37 -10.63 -2.61 10.38
C ALA A 37 -10.36 -1.31 11.17
N ASP A 38 -10.05 -0.21 10.48
CA ASP A 38 -9.87 1.11 11.08
C ASP A 38 -11.15 1.61 11.77
N ARG A 39 -12.32 1.45 11.13
CA ARG A 39 -13.63 1.84 11.68
C ARG A 39 -13.95 1.17 13.02
N VAL A 40 -13.50 -0.07 13.23
CA VAL A 40 -13.70 -0.80 14.48
C VAL A 40 -12.49 -0.74 15.43
N GLY A 41 -11.46 0.02 15.06
CA GLY A 41 -10.25 0.18 15.86
C GLY A 41 -9.44 -1.11 16.03
N ARG A 42 -9.52 -2.04 15.07
CA ARG A 42 -8.76 -3.30 15.11
C ARG A 42 -7.67 -3.31 14.04
N PRO A 43 -6.48 -3.86 14.33
CA PRO A 43 -5.46 -4.07 13.32
C PRO A 43 -5.98 -4.88 12.13
N LEU A 44 -5.59 -4.49 10.92
CA LEU A 44 -5.93 -5.24 9.71
C LEU A 44 -5.38 -6.68 9.77
N LEU A 45 -4.22 -6.88 10.40
CA LEU A 45 -3.64 -8.21 10.58
C LEU A 45 -4.55 -9.18 11.35
N ASP A 46 -5.40 -8.66 12.24
CA ASP A 46 -6.31 -9.46 13.06
C ASP A 46 -7.61 -9.82 12.33
N THR A 47 -7.85 -9.25 11.14
CA THR A 47 -9.13 -9.35 10.40
C THR A 47 -8.95 -9.81 8.96
N ASP A 48 -7.88 -9.38 8.28
CA ASP A 48 -7.52 -9.71 6.90
C ASP A 48 -5.98 -9.79 6.73
N GLY A 49 -5.33 -10.58 7.59
CA GLY A 49 -3.85 -10.68 7.64
C GLY A 49 -3.19 -11.26 6.38
N ASN A 50 -3.94 -11.87 5.47
CA ASN A 50 -3.43 -12.38 4.18
C ASN A 50 -3.98 -11.59 2.99
N GLY A 51 -4.66 -10.47 3.25
CA GLY A 51 -5.28 -9.65 2.23
C GLY A 51 -4.27 -8.96 1.30
N PRO A 52 -4.73 -8.48 0.13
CA PRO A 52 -3.86 -7.87 -0.87
C PRO A 52 -3.12 -6.62 -0.33
N ALA A 53 -3.75 -5.86 0.56
CA ALA A 53 -3.11 -4.71 1.19
C ALA A 53 -1.96 -5.13 2.14
N VAL A 54 -2.12 -6.22 2.89
CA VAL A 54 -1.08 -6.75 3.78
C VAL A 54 0.07 -7.33 2.97
N ALA A 55 -0.21 -8.11 1.93
CA ALA A 55 0.80 -8.66 1.03
C ALA A 55 1.62 -7.55 0.34
N ALA A 56 0.96 -6.48 -0.12
CA ALA A 56 1.64 -5.33 -0.71
C ALA A 56 2.57 -4.62 0.28
N VAL A 57 2.12 -4.41 1.52
CA VAL A 57 2.95 -3.83 2.59
C VAL A 57 4.16 -4.73 2.89
N ALA A 58 3.98 -6.05 2.94
CA ALA A 58 5.08 -6.99 3.12
C ALA A 58 6.13 -6.87 1.99
N GLY A 59 5.71 -6.69 0.74
CA GLY A 59 6.61 -6.43 -0.39
C GLY A 59 7.39 -5.10 -0.26
N VAL A 60 6.76 -4.06 0.27
CA VAL A 60 7.43 -2.79 0.58
C VAL A 60 8.49 -2.97 1.68
N LEU A 61 8.16 -3.72 2.74
CA LEU A 61 9.09 -3.98 3.83
C LEU A 61 10.34 -4.74 3.35
N GLN A 62 10.16 -5.74 2.49
CA GLN A 62 11.28 -6.46 1.87
C GLN A 62 12.17 -5.52 1.05
N SER A 63 11.59 -4.58 0.30
CA SER A 63 12.33 -3.58 -0.48
C SER A 63 13.13 -2.62 0.41
N LEU A 64 12.73 -2.45 1.67
CA LEU A 64 13.44 -1.66 2.67
C LEU A 64 14.48 -2.47 3.47
N GLY A 65 14.61 -3.77 3.22
CA GLY A 65 15.48 -4.67 3.99
C GLY A 65 14.96 -4.98 5.39
N VAL A 66 13.67 -4.74 5.64
CA VAL A 66 13.00 -5.12 6.90
C VAL A 66 12.49 -6.56 6.74
N PRO A 67 12.86 -7.49 7.64
CA PRO A 67 12.31 -8.85 7.61
C PRO A 67 10.79 -8.82 7.84
N ALA A 68 10.08 -9.64 7.06
CA ALA A 68 8.62 -9.80 7.13
C ALA A 68 8.20 -10.65 8.34
#